data_AF-A0A8B6HMW3-F1
#
_entry.id   AF-A0A8B6HMW3-F1
#
_cell.length_a   1.000
_cell.length_b   1.000
_cell.length_c   1.000
_cell.angle_alpha   90.00
_cell.angle_beta   90.00
_cell.angle_gamma   90.00
#
_symmetry.space_group_name_H-M   'P 1'
#
loop_
_entity.id
_entity.type
_entity.pdbx_description
1 polymer ?
#
loop_
_entity_poly.entity_id
_entity_poly.type
_entity_poly.pdbx_seq_one_letter_code
_entity_poly.pdbx_strand_id
1 'polypeptide(L)'
;MNQGLRTRPNEDKLKELTQKYNKPANVSSLKVPRVNLGIWRQMTTRNKDVDLKLQHLQNLLSKAACPMMYMMDMFLQKSSNQQPITIQEVQSYTVTCKDTYQMLQASFSEITCRRRSFIKGDIQPQYKALCDDTTPVTDLLFGDDIKEKIKEMDAENSVFKKVGHEKSTGLNTRRKRRIKSRSCCICK
;
A
#
# COMPACT_ATOMS: atom_id res chain seq x y z
N MET A 1 13.12 22.08 6.60
CA MET A 1 12.68 21.37 5.38
C MET A 1 11.22 21.73 5.10
N ASN A 2 10.86 22.03 3.85
CA ASN A 2 9.50 22.51 3.49
C ASN A 2 8.42 21.48 3.86
N GLN A 3 7.27 21.94 4.40
CA GLN A 3 6.17 21.06 4.83
C GLN A 3 5.64 20.15 3.70
N GLY A 4 5.60 20.65 2.46
CA GLY A 4 5.19 19.85 1.29
C GLY A 4 6.12 18.68 0.92
N LEU A 5 7.27 18.55 1.59
CA LEU A 5 8.20 17.40 1.51
C LEU A 5 8.04 16.43 2.70
N ARG A 6 7.14 16.73 3.64
CA ARG A 6 6.94 15.92 4.86
C ARG A 6 5.73 14.99 4.77
N THR A 7 4.83 15.22 3.83
CA THR A 7 3.54 14.51 3.76
C THR A 7 3.39 13.75 2.44
N ARG A 8 2.90 12.51 2.54
CA ARG A 8 2.53 11.69 1.38
C ARG A 8 1.53 12.51 0.53
N PRO A 9 1.73 12.61 -0.80
CA PRO A 9 0.73 13.24 -1.66
C PRO A 9 -0.57 12.43 -1.62
N ASN A 10 -1.71 13.12 -1.67
CA ASN A 10 -3.00 12.46 -1.84
C ASN A 10 -3.11 11.82 -3.23
N GLU A 11 -4.13 10.99 -3.44
CA GLU A 11 -4.27 10.24 -4.69
C GLU A 11 -4.44 11.14 -5.92
N ASP A 12 -5.18 12.24 -5.79
CA ASP A 12 -5.40 13.18 -6.91
C ASP A 12 -4.10 13.86 -7.31
N LYS A 13 -3.31 14.30 -6.33
CA LYS A 13 -1.99 14.88 -6.60
C LYS A 13 -1.06 13.86 -7.24
N LEU A 14 -1.11 12.61 -6.77
CA LEU A 14 -0.29 11.55 -7.34
C LEU A 14 -0.68 11.25 -8.80
N LYS A 15 -1.99 11.26 -9.12
CA LYS A 15 -2.48 11.13 -10.50
C LYS A 15 -1.97 12.27 -11.37
N GLU A 16 -2.10 13.53 -10.93
CA GLU A 16 -1.54 14.69 -11.65
C GLU A 16 -0.05 14.52 -11.95
N LEU A 17 0.74 14.13 -10.95
CA LEU A 17 2.19 13.95 -11.09
C LEU A 17 2.53 12.84 -12.10
N THR A 18 1.82 11.70 -12.04
CA THR A 18 2.06 10.57 -12.96
C THR A 18 1.65 10.84 -14.40
N GLN A 19 0.73 11.79 -14.63
CA GLN A 19 0.32 12.26 -15.95
C GLN A 19 1.26 13.35 -16.49
N LYS A 20 1.76 14.23 -15.61
CA LYS A 20 2.72 15.29 -15.96
C LYS A 20 4.01 14.70 -16.52
N TYR A 21 4.54 13.66 -15.91
CA TYR A 21 5.79 13.03 -16.32
C TYR A 21 5.55 11.75 -17.10
N ASN A 22 5.48 11.92 -18.43
CA ASN A 22 5.42 10.79 -19.34
C ASN A 22 6.75 10.05 -19.40
N LYS A 23 6.66 8.75 -19.69
CA LYS A 23 7.85 7.93 -19.84
C LYS A 23 8.47 8.19 -21.22
N PRO A 24 9.77 8.50 -21.32
CA PRO A 24 10.44 8.63 -22.61
C PRO A 24 10.37 7.32 -23.42
N ALA A 25 10.14 7.41 -24.73
CA ALA A 25 9.98 6.25 -25.61
C ALA A 25 11.25 5.38 -25.69
N ASN A 26 12.43 5.97 -25.46
CA ASN A 26 13.74 5.32 -25.54
C ASN A 26 14.13 4.52 -24.28
N VAL A 27 13.34 4.53 -23.20
CA VAL A 27 13.69 3.87 -21.94
C VAL A 27 12.85 2.60 -21.72
N SER A 28 13.13 1.54 -22.50
CA SER A 28 12.42 0.26 -22.37
C SER A 28 12.60 -0.40 -21.00
N SER A 29 13.75 -0.20 -20.35
CA SER A 29 14.13 -0.76 -19.04
C SER A 29 13.18 -0.40 -17.89
N LEU A 30 12.51 0.75 -17.97
CA LEU A 30 11.53 1.19 -16.97
C LEU A 30 10.12 0.64 -17.24
N LYS A 31 9.96 -0.44 -18.01
CA LYS A 31 8.65 -1.06 -18.21
C LYS A 31 8.44 -2.07 -17.10
N VAL A 32 7.38 -1.92 -16.32
CA VAL A 32 7.02 -2.91 -15.31
C VAL A 32 6.66 -4.22 -16.02
N PRO A 33 7.40 -5.31 -15.77
CA PRO A 33 7.12 -6.60 -16.38
C PRO A 33 5.84 -7.19 -15.76
N ARG A 34 5.11 -7.95 -16.57
CA ARG A 34 3.97 -8.74 -16.11
C ARG A 34 4.41 -10.19 -16.01
N VAL A 35 3.85 -10.91 -15.03
CA VAL A 35 4.01 -12.36 -14.96
C VAL A 35 3.44 -13.01 -16.22
N ASN A 36 4.17 -13.95 -16.81
CA ASN A 36 3.71 -14.69 -17.99
C ASN A 36 2.38 -15.39 -17.70
N LEU A 37 1.44 -15.36 -18.67
CA LEU A 37 0.07 -15.85 -18.48
C LEU A 37 -0.01 -17.31 -17.99
N GLY A 38 0.89 -18.19 -18.44
CA GLY A 38 0.95 -19.58 -17.98
C GLY A 38 1.22 -19.70 -16.48
N ILE A 39 2.24 -18.99 -15.98
CA ILE A 39 2.58 -18.94 -14.56
C ILE A 39 1.47 -18.21 -13.79
N TRP A 40 1.00 -17.08 -14.31
CA TRP A 40 -0.07 -16.29 -13.70
C TRP A 40 -1.31 -17.14 -13.41
N ARG A 41 -1.73 -18.00 -14.34
CA ARG A 41 -2.91 -18.87 -14.15
C ARG A 41 -2.73 -19.87 -13.00
N GLN A 42 -1.50 -20.35 -12.76
CA GLN A 42 -1.17 -21.30 -11.70
C GLN A 42 -0.99 -20.66 -10.32
N MET A 43 -0.81 -19.34 -10.25
CA MET A 43 -0.66 -18.64 -8.98
C MET A 43 -1.96 -18.62 -8.16
N THR A 44 -1.81 -18.71 -6.84
CA THR A 44 -2.91 -18.51 -5.88
C THR A 44 -3.43 -17.07 -5.93
N THR A 45 -4.68 -16.86 -5.54
CA THR A 45 -5.28 -15.51 -5.45
C THR A 45 -4.45 -14.59 -4.55
N ARG A 46 -3.94 -15.11 -3.42
CA ARG A 46 -3.05 -14.38 -2.52
C ARG A 46 -1.77 -13.91 -3.24
N ASN A 47 -1.09 -14.80 -3.96
CA ASN A 47 0.16 -14.44 -4.63
C ASN A 47 -0.07 -13.48 -5.80
N LYS A 48 -1.20 -13.59 -6.50
CA LYS A 48 -1.61 -12.62 -7.53
C LYS A 48 -1.83 -11.22 -6.94
N ASP A 49 -2.49 -11.13 -5.79
CA ASP A 49 -2.72 -9.85 -5.10
C ASP A 49 -1.40 -9.20 -4.65
N VAL A 50 -0.49 -9.99 -4.06
CA VAL A 50 0.86 -9.52 -3.69
C VAL A 50 1.62 -9.03 -4.92
N ASP A 51 1.60 -9.78 -6.03
CA ASP A 51 2.28 -9.41 -7.26
C ASP A 51 1.70 -8.15 -7.91
N LEU A 52 0.37 -7.99 -7.97
CA LEU A 52 -0.27 -6.76 -8.48
C LEU A 52 0.11 -5.54 -7.67
N LYS A 53 0.16 -5.68 -6.34
CA LYS A 53 0.68 -4.63 -5.46
C LYS A 53 2.13 -4.36 -5.83
N LEU A 54 3.02 -5.35 -5.88
CA LEU A 54 4.42 -5.15 -6.28
C LEU A 54 4.57 -4.42 -7.62
N GLN A 55 3.82 -4.82 -8.64
CA GLN A 55 3.76 -4.12 -9.93
C GLN A 55 3.30 -2.66 -9.78
N HIS A 56 2.31 -2.36 -8.93
CA HIS A 56 1.88 -0.99 -8.67
C HIS A 56 3.00 -0.12 -8.07
N LEU A 57 3.75 -0.64 -7.09
CA LEU A 57 4.90 0.08 -6.51
C LEU A 57 6.02 0.27 -7.54
N GLN A 58 6.30 -0.78 -8.33
CA GLN A 58 7.30 -0.68 -9.39
C GLN A 58 6.90 0.39 -10.43
N ASN A 59 5.61 0.53 -10.71
CA ASN A 59 5.09 1.59 -11.58
C ASN A 59 5.30 2.98 -10.96
N LEU A 60 5.01 3.16 -9.67
CA LEU A 60 5.24 4.43 -8.98
C LEU A 60 6.72 4.84 -9.01
N LEU A 61 7.63 3.91 -8.72
CA LEU A 61 9.07 4.14 -8.78
C LEU A 61 9.54 4.45 -10.20
N SER A 62 9.06 3.70 -11.19
CA SER A 62 9.35 3.96 -12.60
C SER A 62 8.89 5.35 -13.04
N LYS A 63 7.71 5.77 -12.60
CA LYS A 63 7.17 7.09 -12.88
C LYS A 63 7.97 8.20 -12.20
N ALA A 64 8.45 7.98 -10.97
CA ALA A 64 9.34 8.91 -10.27
C ALA A 64 10.73 9.03 -10.94
N ALA A 65 11.22 7.97 -11.58
CA ALA A 65 12.48 8.01 -12.32
C ALA A 65 12.41 8.89 -13.58
N CYS A 66 11.23 9.07 -14.18
CA CYS A 66 11.04 9.86 -15.39
C CYS A 66 11.49 11.34 -15.22
N PRO A 67 10.94 12.14 -14.28
CA PRO A 67 11.39 13.52 -14.06
C PRO A 67 12.89 13.61 -13.71
N MET A 68 13.41 12.62 -12.98
CA MET A 68 14.84 12.55 -12.65
C MET A 68 15.71 12.41 -13.91
N MET A 69 15.35 11.51 -14.83
CA MET A 69 16.06 11.36 -16.10
C MET A 69 15.99 12.62 -16.97
N TYR A 70 14.84 13.29 -17.03
CA TYR A 70 14.71 14.56 -17.75
C TYR A 70 15.67 15.64 -17.19
N MET A 71 15.78 15.73 -15.86
CA MET A 71 16.75 16.65 -15.23
C MET A 71 18.18 16.26 -15.56
N MET A 72 18.52 14.97 -15.46
CA MET A 72 19.86 14.47 -15.79
C MET A 72 20.25 14.79 -17.24
N ASP A 73 19.38 14.53 -18.20
CA ASP A 73 19.61 14.80 -19.62
C ASP A 73 19.87 16.30 -19.88
N MET A 74 19.07 17.18 -19.26
CA MET A 74 19.26 18.62 -19.34
C MET A 74 20.61 19.07 -18.75
N PHE A 75 21.01 18.54 -17.59
CA PHE A 75 22.31 18.86 -17.01
C PHE A 75 23.47 18.38 -17.87
N LEU A 76 23.37 17.17 -18.45
CA LEU A 76 24.37 16.64 -19.36
C LEU A 76 24.53 17.50 -20.61
N GLN A 77 23.42 17.97 -21.19
CA GLN A 77 23.45 18.88 -22.35
C GLN A 77 24.12 20.22 -22.01
N LYS A 78 23.77 20.82 -20.85
CA LYS A 78 24.39 22.08 -20.40
C LYS A 78 25.88 21.93 -20.14
N SER A 79 26.27 20.83 -19.48
CA SER A 79 27.67 20.51 -19.20
C SER A 79 28.47 20.28 -20.49
N SER A 80 27.93 19.50 -21.44
CA SER A 80 28.58 19.21 -22.72
C SER A 80 28.76 20.47 -23.58
N ASN A 81 27.79 21.38 -23.56
CA ASN A 81 27.80 22.61 -24.34
C ASN A 81 28.45 23.79 -23.59
N GLN A 82 29.00 23.55 -22.39
CA GLN A 82 29.57 24.59 -21.49
C GLN A 82 28.63 25.79 -21.28
N GLN A 83 27.31 25.55 -21.30
CA GLN A 83 26.33 26.60 -21.12
C GLN A 83 26.03 26.84 -19.64
N PRO A 84 25.91 28.12 -19.21
CA PRO A 84 25.49 28.43 -17.87
C PRO A 84 24.04 28.00 -17.65
N ILE A 85 23.74 27.66 -16.40
CA ILE A 85 22.36 27.40 -15.94
C ILE A 85 21.77 28.73 -15.50
N THR A 86 20.62 29.08 -16.06
CA THR A 86 19.87 30.29 -15.71
C THR A 86 19.08 30.13 -14.42
N ILE A 87 18.72 31.24 -13.77
CA ILE A 87 17.90 31.22 -12.55
C ILE A 87 16.53 30.57 -12.82
N GLN A 88 15.93 30.83 -13.99
CA GLN A 88 14.65 30.25 -14.40
C GLN A 88 14.74 28.72 -14.52
N GLU A 89 15.86 28.20 -15.06
CA GLU A 89 16.11 26.76 -15.13
C GLU A 89 16.25 26.16 -13.72
N VAL A 90 16.98 26.82 -12.81
CA VAL A 90 17.08 26.40 -11.40
C VAL A 90 15.71 26.31 -10.73
N GLN A 91 14.82 27.28 -10.97
CA GLN A 91 13.46 27.25 -10.45
C GLN A 91 12.65 26.06 -11.01
N SER A 92 12.74 25.82 -12.32
CA SER A 92 12.10 24.67 -12.99
C SER A 92 12.62 23.33 -12.45
N TYR A 93 13.93 23.21 -12.23
CA TYR A 93 14.54 22.02 -11.64
C TYR A 93 14.09 21.82 -10.19
N THR A 94 13.97 22.89 -9.41
CA THR A 94 13.48 22.80 -8.03
C THR A 94 12.05 22.25 -7.97
N VAL A 95 11.17 22.68 -8.88
CA VAL A 95 9.81 22.12 -9.01
C VAL A 95 9.87 20.64 -9.40
N THR A 96 10.69 20.28 -10.38
CA THR A 96 10.82 18.89 -10.83
C THR A 96 11.41 17.96 -9.76
N CYS A 97 12.38 18.43 -8.98
CA CYS A 97 12.92 17.74 -7.81
C CYS A 97 11.85 17.51 -6.74
N LYS A 98 11.06 18.54 -6.43
CA LYS A 98 9.95 18.43 -5.47
C LYS A 98 8.93 17.38 -5.93
N ASP A 99 8.52 17.43 -7.19
CA ASP A 99 7.56 16.50 -7.75
C ASP A 99 8.09 15.06 -7.75
N THR A 100 9.36 14.87 -8.14
CA THR A 100 10.06 13.57 -8.06
C THR A 100 10.03 13.02 -6.63
N TYR A 101 10.37 13.87 -5.65
CA TYR A 101 10.38 13.49 -4.26
C TYR A 101 8.98 13.11 -3.74
N GLN A 102 7.93 13.82 -4.15
CA GLN A 102 6.56 13.46 -3.76
C GLN A 102 6.16 12.07 -4.28
N MET A 103 6.56 11.71 -5.50
CA MET A 103 6.32 10.38 -6.07
C MET A 103 7.14 9.29 -5.34
N LEU A 104 8.40 9.58 -4.98
CA LEU A 104 9.21 8.69 -4.16
C LEU A 104 8.62 8.51 -2.75
N GLN A 105 8.11 9.58 -2.15
CA GLN A 105 7.45 9.53 -0.86
C GLN A 105 6.19 8.66 -0.90
N ALA A 106 5.38 8.78 -1.95
CA ALA A 106 4.23 7.88 -2.16
C ALA A 106 4.67 6.40 -2.25
N SER A 107 5.76 6.13 -2.96
CA SER A 107 6.35 4.79 -3.06
C SER A 107 6.84 4.27 -1.71
N PHE A 108 7.47 5.12 -0.90
CA PHE A 108 7.95 4.78 0.44
C PHE A 108 6.80 4.47 1.41
N SER A 109 5.73 5.26 1.38
CA SER A 109 4.51 4.98 2.15
C SER A 109 3.88 3.66 1.72
N GLU A 110 3.83 3.37 0.42
CA GLU A 110 3.29 2.12 -0.11
C GLU A 110 4.09 0.89 0.34
N ILE A 111 5.43 0.99 0.38
CA ILE A 111 6.30 -0.05 0.96
C ILE A 111 5.96 -0.27 2.44
N THR A 112 5.79 0.82 3.20
CA THR A 112 5.46 0.76 4.61
C THR A 112 4.12 0.05 4.87
N CYS A 113 3.06 0.41 4.13
CA CYS A 113 1.76 -0.26 4.19
C CYS A 113 1.87 -1.77 3.87
N ARG A 114 2.71 -2.14 2.90
CA ARG A 114 2.92 -3.56 2.56
C ARG A 114 3.66 -4.34 3.62
N ARG A 115 4.67 -3.73 4.25
CA ARG A 115 5.36 -4.34 5.40
C ARG A 115 4.36 -4.64 6.51
N ARG A 116 3.48 -3.69 6.82
CA ARG A 116 2.39 -3.90 7.79
C ARG A 116 1.43 -4.99 7.35
N SER A 117 0.96 -4.97 6.10
CA SER A 117 0.04 -5.97 5.56
C SER A 117 0.61 -7.39 5.57
N PHE A 118 1.92 -7.53 5.30
CA PHE A 118 2.62 -8.80 5.37
C PHE A 118 2.68 -9.32 6.82
N ILE A 119 3.15 -8.48 7.74
CA ILE A 119 3.28 -8.83 9.18
C ILE A 119 1.90 -9.10 9.80
N LYS A 120 0.84 -8.42 9.36
CA LYS A 120 -0.55 -8.63 9.83
C LYS A 120 -1.00 -10.10 9.74
N GLY A 121 -0.41 -10.89 8.84
CA GLY A 121 -0.64 -12.33 8.75
C GLY A 121 -0.14 -13.13 9.97
N ASP A 122 0.93 -12.66 10.60
CA ASP A 122 1.62 -13.32 11.72
C ASP A 122 1.11 -12.84 13.09
N ILE A 123 0.30 -11.78 13.11
CA ILE A 123 -0.26 -11.19 14.33
C ILE A 123 -1.58 -11.89 14.71
N GLN A 124 -1.77 -12.12 16.02
CA GLN A 124 -3.02 -12.71 16.55
C GLN A 124 -4.24 -11.88 16.14
N PRO A 125 -5.40 -12.50 15.84
CA PRO A 125 -6.58 -11.80 15.35
C PRO A 125 -6.98 -10.58 16.17
N GLN A 126 -6.91 -10.66 17.51
CA GLN A 126 -7.29 -9.54 18.38
C GLN A 126 -6.38 -8.32 18.27
N TYR A 127 -5.15 -8.45 17.76
CA TYR A 127 -4.16 -7.37 17.65
C TYR A 127 -3.96 -6.90 16.20
N LYS A 128 -4.71 -7.45 15.23
CA LYS A 128 -4.54 -7.13 13.81
C LYS A 128 -4.82 -5.66 13.47
N ALA A 129 -5.61 -4.96 14.28
CA ALA A 129 -5.88 -3.53 14.11
C ALA A 129 -4.62 -2.66 14.30
N LEU A 130 -3.59 -3.15 15.02
CA LEU A 130 -2.30 -2.46 15.15
C LEU A 130 -1.57 -2.30 13.80
N CYS A 131 -1.91 -3.13 12.81
CA CYS A 131 -1.31 -3.09 11.49
C CYS A 131 -2.04 -2.17 10.51
N ASP A 132 -3.14 -1.52 10.92
CA ASP A 132 -3.92 -0.66 10.04
C ASP A 132 -3.24 0.69 9.78
N ASP A 133 -3.63 1.34 8.69
CA ASP A 133 -3.03 2.60 8.24
C ASP A 133 -3.29 3.79 9.18
N THR A 134 -4.23 3.65 10.12
CA THR A 134 -4.51 4.64 11.17
C THR A 134 -3.43 4.69 12.25
N THR A 135 -2.64 3.63 12.42
CA THR A 135 -1.53 3.63 13.38
C THR A 135 -0.40 4.51 12.82
N PRO A 136 0.03 5.57 13.54
CA PRO A 136 1.12 6.41 13.07
C PRO A 136 2.41 5.59 12.86
N VAL A 137 3.14 5.90 11.79
CA VAL A 137 4.49 5.37 11.57
C VAL A 137 5.45 6.38 12.18
N THR A 138 6.23 5.96 13.16
CA THR A 138 7.33 6.73 13.76
C THR A 138 8.65 6.10 13.29
N ASP A 139 9.70 6.14 14.12
CA ASP A 139 10.86 5.26 13.93
C ASP A 139 10.48 3.77 14.07
N LEU A 140 9.33 3.48 14.71
CA LEU A 140 8.75 2.16 14.83
C LEU A 140 7.58 1.97 13.86
N LEU A 141 7.60 0.83 13.14
CA LEU A 141 6.61 0.53 12.09
C LEU A 141 5.17 0.49 12.62
N PHE A 142 4.96 0.21 13.91
CA PHE A 142 3.65 0.10 14.55
C PHE A 142 3.43 1.19 15.61
N GLY A 143 4.25 2.25 15.60
CA GLY A 143 4.21 3.35 16.56
C GLY A 143 4.88 3.01 17.89
N ASP A 144 5.03 4.04 18.72
CA ASP A 144 5.78 3.97 19.98
C ASP A 144 4.92 3.39 21.13
N ASP A 145 3.60 3.60 21.06
CA ASP A 145 2.66 3.27 22.14
C ASP A 145 2.08 1.85 22.03
N ILE A 146 2.80 0.92 21.38
CA ILE A 146 2.29 -0.43 21.11
C ILE A 146 1.85 -1.17 22.38
N LYS A 147 2.58 -0.98 23.50
CA LYS A 147 2.28 -1.59 24.79
C LYS A 147 0.97 -1.06 25.39
N GLU A 148 0.69 0.23 25.20
CA GLU A 148 -0.52 0.87 25.70
C GLU A 148 -1.73 0.41 24.88
N LYS A 149 -1.61 0.43 23.54
CA LYS A 149 -2.65 -0.08 22.65
C LYS A 149 -3.00 -1.54 22.91
N ILE A 150 -2.03 -2.40 23.18
CA ILE A 150 -2.31 -3.81 23.53
C ILE A 150 -3.14 -3.89 24.83
N LYS A 151 -2.79 -3.11 25.86
CA LYS A 151 -3.54 -3.08 27.12
C LYS A 151 -4.97 -2.57 26.92
N GLU A 152 -5.16 -1.53 26.12
CA GLU A 152 -6.48 -0.99 25.77
C GLU A 152 -7.32 -2.06 25.07
N MET A 153 -6.77 -2.73 24.06
CA MET A 153 -7.45 -3.80 23.33
C MET A 153 -7.80 -4.99 24.24
N ASP A 154 -6.92 -5.38 25.17
CA ASP A 154 -7.21 -6.43 26.15
C ASP A 154 -8.32 -6.02 27.13
N ALA A 155 -8.35 -4.74 27.55
CA ALA A 155 -9.39 -4.19 28.40
C ALA A 155 -10.75 -4.12 27.68
N GLU A 156 -10.79 -3.64 26.45
CA GLU A 156 -11.99 -3.61 25.59
C GLU A 156 -12.56 -5.02 25.38
N ASN A 157 -11.70 -5.99 25.11
CA ASN A 157 -12.10 -7.39 24.95
C ASN A 157 -12.65 -7.99 26.26
N SER A 158 -12.11 -7.59 27.42
CA SER A 158 -12.63 -7.99 28.73
C SER A 158 -14.03 -7.40 29.00
N VAL A 159 -14.25 -6.13 28.63
CA VAL A 159 -15.57 -5.49 28.70
C VAL A 159 -16.58 -6.18 27.78
N PHE A 160 -16.20 -6.46 26.53
CA PHE A 160 -17.06 -7.17 25.58
C PHE A 160 -17.47 -8.56 26.08
N LYS A 161 -16.55 -9.31 26.70
CA LYS A 161 -16.85 -10.60 27.33
C LYS A 161 -17.84 -10.48 28.50
N LYS A 162 -17.79 -9.39 29.26
CA LYS A 162 -18.74 -9.12 30.36
C LYS A 162 -20.13 -8.75 29.83
N VAL A 163 -20.20 -7.98 28.75
CA VAL A 163 -21.48 -7.60 28.10
C VAL A 163 -22.10 -8.77 27.32
N GLY A 164 -21.28 -9.67 26.76
CA GLY A 164 -21.74 -10.83 26.00
C GLY A 164 -22.36 -11.97 26.82
N HIS A 165 -22.38 -11.87 28.16
CA HIS A 165 -22.86 -12.91 29.06
C HIS A 165 -24.28 -12.70 29.61
N GLU A 166 -25.05 -11.72 29.09
CA GLU A 166 -26.48 -11.57 29.36
C GLU A 166 -27.34 -12.13 28.20
N LYS A 167 -27.30 -13.45 28.00
CA LYS A 167 -28.45 -14.17 27.42
C LYS A 167 -28.87 -15.28 28.37
N SER A 168 -29.88 -14.91 29.16
CA SER A 168 -30.82 -15.72 29.92
C SER A 168 -30.68 -17.24 29.84
N THR A 169 -30.39 -17.82 30.99
CA THR A 169 -30.85 -19.15 31.40
C THR A 169 -32.35 -19.33 31.20
N GLY A 170 -32.74 -20.44 30.57
CA GLY A 170 -34.06 -21.05 30.76
C GLY A 170 -34.88 -21.26 29.49
N LEU A 171 -34.87 -22.49 28.96
CA LEU A 171 -36.07 -23.35 28.90
C LEU A 171 -35.72 -24.71 28.27
N ASN A 172 -35.95 -25.73 29.07
CA ASN A 172 -35.86 -27.14 28.76
C ASN A 172 -37.15 -27.55 28.02
N THR A 173 -37.08 -28.20 26.84
CA THR A 173 -37.95 -29.35 26.52
C THR A 173 -37.61 -30.05 25.21
N ARG A 174 -37.47 -31.37 25.35
CA ARG A 174 -37.43 -32.41 24.32
C ARG A 174 -38.57 -32.30 23.29
N ARG A 175 -38.27 -32.54 22.01
CA ARG A 175 -39.10 -33.42 21.16
C ARG A 175 -38.27 -34.14 20.08
N LYS A 176 -38.47 -35.45 20.05
CA LYS A 176 -37.84 -36.49 19.22
C LYS A 176 -38.61 -36.67 17.89
N ARG A 177 -37.89 -37.17 16.86
CA ARG A 177 -38.33 -37.83 15.60
C ARG A 177 -38.84 -36.86 14.50
N ARG A 178 -38.58 -37.07 13.20
CA ARG A 178 -38.56 -38.31 12.42
C ARG A 178 -37.87 -38.10 11.05
N ILE A 179 -37.20 -39.14 10.57
CA ILE A 179 -36.64 -39.34 9.22
C ILE A 179 -37.70 -39.17 8.12
N LYS A 180 -37.34 -38.54 6.98
CA LYS A 180 -37.68 -39.03 5.63
C LYS A 180 -36.78 -38.44 4.54
N SER A 181 -36.15 -39.37 3.83
CA SER A 181 -35.44 -39.32 2.56
C SER A 181 -36.16 -38.62 1.40
N ARG A 182 -35.38 -38.03 0.47
CA ARG A 182 -35.48 -38.07 -1.01
C ARG A 182 -34.52 -37.00 -1.59
N SER A 183 -33.35 -37.35 -2.13
CA SER A 183 -33.05 -37.78 -3.52
C SER A 183 -33.04 -36.67 -4.57
N CYS A 184 -31.83 -36.44 -5.12
CA CYS A 184 -31.46 -36.15 -6.52
C CYS A 184 -31.87 -34.83 -7.21
N CYS A 185 -30.86 -34.19 -7.83
CA CYS A 185 -30.77 -33.57 -9.18
C CYS A 185 -29.58 -32.57 -9.13
N ILE A 186 -28.36 -32.86 -9.57
CA ILE A 186 -27.83 -33.01 -10.95
C ILE A 186 -28.29 -31.90 -11.93
N CYS A 187 -27.32 -31.06 -12.26
CA CYS A 187 -27.02 -30.32 -13.51
C CYS A 187 -28.09 -29.46 -14.20
N LYS A 188 -27.74 -28.19 -14.45
CA LYS A 188 -27.11 -27.75 -15.71
C LYS A 188 -26.13 -26.62 -15.44
#